data_AF-A0A1Z8U0A2-F1
#
_entry.id   AF-A0A1Z8U0A2-F1
#
_cell.length_a   1.000
_cell.length_b   1.000
_cell.length_c   1.000
_cell.angle_alpha   90.00
_cell.angle_beta   90.00
_cell.angle_gamma   90.00
#
_symmetry.space_group_name_H-M   'P 1'
#
loop_
_entity.id
_entity.type
_entity.pdbx_description
1 polymer ?
#
loop_
_entity_poly.entity_id
_entity_poly.type
_entity_poly.pdbx_seq_one_letter_code
_entity_poly.pdbx_strand_id
1 'polypeptide(L)'
;MKLKTKAWLVSQGLLIVTAIIIQLTFYGEIKVGPMLGMPKREYWQIINNEEPDVPDFAREQNLSPKMYDARLDLTAEEIKFANLGAYRKAYRQEEGLRTALKGGIIVNVLYLLAFHALFFYISRQIPPKTN
;
A
#
# COMPACT_ATOMS: atom_id res chain seq x y z
N MET A 1 10.42 -5.26 -33.17
CA MET A 1 10.57 -5.82 -31.79
C MET A 1 10.31 -7.31 -31.80
N LYS A 2 11.13 -8.10 -31.09
CA LYS A 2 10.95 -9.56 -30.96
C LYS A 2 9.66 -9.89 -30.20
N LEU A 3 9.02 -11.02 -30.49
CA LEU A 3 7.77 -11.47 -29.83
C LEU A 3 7.91 -11.48 -28.30
N LYS A 4 9.07 -11.91 -27.80
CA LYS A 4 9.48 -11.83 -26.38
C LYS A 4 9.20 -10.46 -25.77
N THR A 5 9.68 -9.40 -26.42
CA THR A 5 9.62 -8.03 -25.90
C THR A 5 8.17 -7.53 -25.87
N LYS A 6 7.36 -7.90 -26.87
CA LYS A 6 5.94 -7.55 -26.90
C LYS A 6 5.18 -8.24 -25.76
N ALA A 7 5.35 -9.55 -25.60
CA ALA A 7 4.71 -10.32 -24.52
C ALA A 7 5.13 -9.83 -23.13
N TRP A 8 6.42 -9.53 -22.96
CA TRP A 8 6.95 -8.97 -21.72
C TRP A 8 6.32 -7.61 -21.39
N LEU A 9 6.27 -6.68 -22.36
CA LEU A 9 5.69 -5.36 -22.14
C LEU A 9 4.20 -5.40 -21.78
N VAL A 10 3.43 -6.27 -22.44
CA VAL A 10 2.00 -6.43 -22.12
C VAL A 10 1.83 -6.96 -20.69
N SER A 11 2.63 -7.96 -20.30
CA SER A 11 2.61 -8.53 -18.95
C SER A 11 3.00 -7.50 -17.89
N GLN A 12 4.11 -6.79 -18.07
CA GLN A 12 4.56 -5.78 -17.11
C GLN A 12 3.61 -4.58 -17.05
N GLY A 13 3.07 -4.16 -18.20
CA GLY A 13 2.08 -3.10 -18.27
C GLY A 13 0.83 -3.44 -17.47
N LEU A 14 0.31 -4.67 -17.60
CA LEU A 14 -0.85 -5.11 -16.83
C LEU A 14 -0.57 -5.10 -15.32
N LEU A 15 0.60 -5.60 -14.88
CA LEU A 15 0.96 -5.62 -13.47
C LEU A 15 1.07 -4.22 -12.86
N ILE A 16 1.71 -3.28 -13.59
CA ILE A 16 1.84 -1.89 -13.15
C ILE A 16 0.45 -1.23 -13.05
N VAL A 17 -0.40 -1.41 -14.06
CA VAL A 17 -1.77 -0.85 -14.05
C VAL A 17 -2.57 -1.40 -12.88
N THR A 18 -2.51 -2.72 -12.63
CA THR A 18 -3.17 -3.34 -11.48
C THR A 18 -2.65 -2.77 -10.16
N ALA A 19 -1.33 -2.63 -10.00
CA ALA A 19 -0.74 -2.05 -8.79
C ALA A 19 -1.21 -0.61 -8.56
N ILE A 20 -1.27 0.21 -9.61
CA ILE A 20 -1.79 1.59 -9.55
C ILE A 20 -3.26 1.60 -9.10
N ILE A 21 -4.11 0.75 -9.69
CA ILE A 21 -5.53 0.67 -9.32
C ILE A 21 -5.71 0.28 -7.85
N ILE A 22 -4.93 -0.68 -7.35
CA ILE A 22 -4.98 -1.09 -5.95
C ILE A 22 -4.58 0.06 -5.04
N GLN A 23 -3.48 0.76 -5.34
CA GLN A 23 -3.01 1.90 -4.55
C GLN A 23 -4.04 3.03 -4.52
N LEU A 24 -4.60 3.40 -5.68
CA LEU A 24 -5.62 4.44 -5.78
C LEU A 24 -6.89 4.07 -5.00
N THR A 25 -7.34 2.82 -5.11
CA THR A 25 -8.52 2.34 -4.40
C THR A 25 -8.31 2.40 -2.88
N PHE A 26 -7.19 1.86 -2.38
CA PHE A 26 -6.93 1.82 -0.95
C PHE A 26 -6.73 3.23 -0.38
N TYR A 27 -6.02 4.10 -1.11
CA TYR A 27 -5.84 5.48 -0.71
C TYR A 27 -7.18 6.24 -0.72
N GLY A 28 -8.05 6.02 -1.72
CA GLY A 28 -9.37 6.63 -1.81
C GLY A 28 -10.32 6.28 -0.65
N GLU A 29 -10.14 5.10 -0.07
CA GLU A 29 -10.93 4.62 1.07
C GLU A 29 -10.54 5.26 2.42
N ILE A 30 -9.33 5.83 2.52
CA ILE A 30 -8.90 6.57 3.72
C ILE A 30 -9.61 7.92 3.75
N LYS A 31 -10.30 8.22 4.87
CA LYS A 31 -11.10 9.45 5.04
C LYS A 31 -10.48 10.45 6.02
N VAL A 32 -9.74 9.97 7.02
CA VAL A 32 -9.10 10.76 8.08
C VAL A 32 -7.69 10.24 8.35
N GLY A 33 -6.89 10.96 9.12
CA GLY A 33 -5.59 10.50 9.60
C GLY A 33 -5.70 9.52 10.78
N PRO A 34 -4.58 9.07 11.35
CA PRO A 34 -4.55 8.15 12.49
C PRO A 34 -4.77 8.82 13.86
N MET A 35 -4.82 10.15 13.92
CA MET A 35 -5.04 10.92 15.15
C MET A 35 -6.35 11.69 15.08
N LEU A 36 -7.03 11.82 16.23
CA LEU A 36 -8.28 12.56 16.39
C LEU A 36 -8.14 13.97 15.80
N GLY A 37 -9.12 14.41 15.00
CA GLY A 37 -9.12 15.71 14.34
C GLY A 37 -8.13 15.86 13.17
N MET A 38 -7.29 14.84 12.91
CA MET A 38 -6.31 14.89 11.84
C MET A 38 -6.98 14.68 10.47
N PRO A 39 -6.73 15.55 9.48
CA PRO A 39 -7.18 15.31 8.12
C PRO A 39 -6.50 14.06 7.54
N LYS A 40 -7.05 13.57 6.42
CA LYS A 40 -6.39 12.53 5.62
C LYS A 40 -4.96 12.96 5.29
N ARG A 41 -4.00 12.06 5.54
CA ARG A 41 -2.58 12.28 5.25
C ARG A 41 -2.27 12.14 3.77
N GLU A 42 -1.22 12.83 3.33
CA GLU A 42 -0.75 12.72 1.96
C GLU A 42 -0.18 11.32 1.68
N TYR A 43 -0.37 10.84 0.45
CA TYR A 43 0.00 9.48 0.04
C TYR A 43 1.46 9.16 0.39
N TRP A 44 2.40 10.04 0.04
CA TRP A 44 3.82 9.80 0.27
C TRP A 44 4.21 9.76 1.75
N GLN A 45 3.56 10.57 2.59
CA GLN A 45 3.77 10.54 4.04
C GLN A 45 3.35 9.18 4.63
N ILE A 46 2.23 8.65 4.14
CA ILE A 46 1.73 7.32 4.52
C ILE A 46 2.70 6.23 4.08
N ILE A 47 3.19 6.30 2.83
CA ILE A 47 4.11 5.30 2.27
C ILE A 47 5.45 5.30 2.99
N ASN A 48 6.00 6.48 3.28
CA ASN A 48 7.27 6.64 3.99
C ASN A 48 7.15 6.38 5.49
N ASN A 49 5.93 6.19 6.00
CA ASN A 49 5.66 6.02 7.42
C ASN A 49 6.24 7.17 8.26
N GLU A 50 6.09 8.39 7.76
CA GLU A 50 6.47 9.61 8.48
C GLU A 50 5.66 9.71 9.78
N GLU A 51 6.26 10.22 10.85
CA GLU A 51 5.55 10.40 12.11
C GLU A 51 4.57 11.58 11.97
N PRO A 52 3.27 11.40 12.24
CA PRO A 52 2.30 12.47 12.17
C PRO A 52 2.48 13.46 13.33
N ASP A 53 2.26 14.74 13.04
CA ASP A 53 2.30 15.79 14.06
C ASP A 53 1.15 15.62 15.06
N VAL A 54 1.46 15.94 16.32
CA VAL A 54 0.46 15.94 17.40
C VAL A 54 -0.56 17.06 17.15
N PRO A 55 -1.88 16.78 17.16
CA PRO A 55 -2.90 17.79 16.94
C PRO A 55 -2.80 18.95 17.94
N ASP A 56 -3.02 20.17 17.47
CA ASP A 56 -2.87 21.39 18.29
C ASP A 56 -3.80 21.38 19.50
N PHE A 57 -5.06 20.96 19.34
CA PHE A 57 -6.00 20.85 20.46
C PHE A 57 -5.51 19.92 21.58
N ALA A 58 -4.77 18.87 21.22
CA ALA A 58 -4.23 17.92 22.20
C ALA A 58 -3.06 18.53 22.98
N ARG A 59 -2.24 19.36 22.31
CA ARG A 59 -1.16 20.12 22.95
C ARG A 59 -1.71 21.21 23.87
N GLU A 60 -2.70 21.96 23.42
CA GLU A 60 -3.31 23.07 24.18
C GLU A 60 -4.02 22.59 25.44
N GLN A 61 -4.71 21.45 25.37
CA GLN A 61 -5.47 20.88 26.50
C GLN A 61 -4.65 19.90 27.33
N ASN A 62 -3.36 19.72 27.02
CA ASN A 62 -2.46 18.76 27.66
C ASN A 62 -3.07 17.35 27.79
N LEU A 63 -3.68 16.88 26.69
CA LEU A 63 -4.37 15.59 26.67
C LEU A 63 -3.37 14.43 26.71
N SER A 64 -3.77 13.36 27.38
CA SER A 64 -3.04 12.09 27.29
C SER A 64 -3.06 11.56 25.85
N PRO A 65 -1.96 10.98 25.34
CA PRO A 65 -1.89 10.35 24.02
C PRO A 65 -3.03 9.37 23.72
N LYS A 66 -3.50 8.62 24.71
CA LYS A 66 -4.62 7.68 24.56
C LYS A 66 -5.94 8.34 24.14
N MET A 67 -6.08 9.64 24.34
CA MET A 67 -7.29 10.40 24.03
C MET A 67 -7.35 10.89 22.59
N TYR A 68 -6.22 10.89 21.87
CA TYR A 68 -6.16 11.41 20.50
C TYR A 68 -5.39 10.51 19.52
N ASP A 69 -4.50 9.64 19.98
CA ASP A 69 -3.68 8.78 19.13
C ASP A 69 -4.28 7.37 19.02
N ALA A 70 -4.87 7.06 17.86
CA ALA A 70 -5.49 5.77 17.61
C ALA A 70 -4.48 4.67 17.22
N ARG A 71 -3.18 4.96 17.17
CA ARG A 71 -2.13 3.99 16.83
C ARG A 71 -1.71 3.16 18.03
N LEU A 72 -1.87 3.72 19.23
CA LEU A 72 -1.57 3.05 20.48
C LEU A 72 -2.38 1.75 20.65
N ASP A 73 -1.86 0.83 21.46
CA ASP A 73 -2.59 -0.37 21.82
C ASP A 73 -3.67 -0.02 22.86
N LEU A 74 -4.89 0.19 22.35
CA LEU A 74 -6.06 0.61 23.11
C LEU A 74 -7.10 -0.50 23.11
N THR A 75 -7.74 -0.70 24.25
CA THR A 75 -8.91 -1.57 24.37
C THR A 75 -10.09 -1.01 23.57
N ALA A 76 -11.05 -1.87 23.23
CA ALA A 76 -12.25 -1.45 22.52
C ALA A 76 -13.05 -0.38 23.29
N GLU A 77 -13.03 -0.45 24.63
CA GLU A 77 -13.68 0.54 25.50
C GLU A 77 -12.96 1.89 25.45
N GLU A 78 -11.62 1.91 25.54
CA GLU A 78 -10.82 3.14 25.40
C GLU A 78 -11.04 3.80 24.04
N ILE A 79 -11.06 3.02 22.95
CA ILE A 79 -11.31 3.54 21.59
C ILE A 79 -12.69 4.16 21.48
N LYS A 80 -13.71 3.52 22.07
CA LYS A 80 -15.09 4.03 22.05
C LYS A 80 -15.21 5.29 22.90
N PHE A 81 -14.61 5.30 24.07
CA PHE A 81 -14.61 6.44 24.99
C PHE A 81 -13.95 7.68 24.38
N ALA A 82 -12.80 7.51 23.73
CA ALA A 82 -12.07 8.59 23.07
C ALA A 82 -12.56 8.89 21.63
N ASN A 83 -13.62 8.21 21.16
CA ASN A 83 -14.15 8.34 19.80
C ASN A 83 -13.10 8.12 18.68
N LEU A 84 -12.18 7.17 18.90
CA LEU A 84 -11.05 6.89 18.01
C LEU A 84 -11.33 5.84 16.93
N GLY A 85 -12.58 5.36 16.80
CA GLY A 85 -12.92 4.24 15.91
C GLY A 85 -12.57 4.48 14.44
N ALA A 86 -12.91 5.66 13.91
CA ALA A 86 -12.58 6.04 12.53
C ALA A 86 -11.07 6.19 12.31
N TYR A 87 -10.37 6.76 13.29
CA TYR A 87 -8.92 6.98 13.26
C TYR A 87 -8.13 5.67 13.37
N ARG A 88 -8.61 4.72 14.18
CA ARG A 88 -8.06 3.35 14.25
C ARG A 88 -8.25 2.62 12.92
N LYS A 89 -9.41 2.80 12.29
CA LYS A 89 -9.65 2.26 10.94
C LYS A 89 -8.69 2.88 9.93
N ALA A 90 -8.52 4.20 9.94
CA ALA A 90 -7.59 4.89 9.07
C ALA A 90 -6.15 4.41 9.24
N TYR A 91 -5.67 4.27 10.49
CA TYR A 91 -4.35 3.72 10.78
C TYR A 91 -4.13 2.33 10.15
N ARG A 92 -5.11 1.43 10.29
CA ARG A 92 -5.05 0.11 9.64
C ARG A 92 -5.09 0.18 8.12
N GLN A 93 -5.84 1.12 7.55
CA GLN A 93 -5.88 1.33 6.10
C GLN A 93 -4.56 1.89 5.58
N GLU A 94 -3.90 2.80 6.31
CA GLU A 94 -2.56 3.30 6.01
C GLU A 94 -1.52 2.17 6.01
N GLU A 95 -1.59 1.29 7.01
CA GLU A 95 -0.76 0.08 7.08
C GLU A 95 -1.05 -0.88 5.92
N GLY A 96 -2.33 -1.07 5.59
CA GLY A 96 -2.76 -1.86 4.44
C GLY A 96 -2.24 -1.31 3.11
N LEU A 97 -2.25 0.02 2.93
CA LEU A 97 -1.73 0.69 1.74
C LEU A 97 -0.22 0.44 1.55
N ARG A 98 0.56 0.60 2.63
CA ARG A 98 2.00 0.28 2.65
C ARG A 98 2.25 -1.19 2.35
N THR A 99 1.48 -2.07 2.95
CA THR A 99 1.61 -3.53 2.76
C THR A 99 1.29 -3.92 1.33
N ALA A 100 0.23 -3.35 0.74
CA ALA A 100 -0.12 -3.57 -0.66
C ALA A 100 0.97 -3.10 -1.61
N LEU A 101 1.66 -1.98 -1.32
CA LEU A 101 2.77 -1.51 -2.14
C LEU A 101 3.96 -2.49 -2.08
N LYS A 102 4.36 -2.90 -0.88
CA LYS A 102 5.43 -3.89 -0.67
C LYS A 102 5.12 -5.22 -1.35
N GLY A 103 3.89 -5.72 -1.17
CA GLY A 103 3.41 -6.93 -1.82
C GLY A 103 3.43 -6.82 -3.35
N GLY A 104 2.98 -5.68 -3.89
CA GLY A 104 3.02 -5.38 -5.32
C GLY A 104 4.45 -5.42 -5.89
N ILE A 105 5.43 -4.85 -5.19
CA ILE A 105 6.84 -4.91 -5.59
C ILE A 105 7.34 -6.36 -5.61
N ILE A 106 7.08 -7.12 -4.55
CA ILE A 106 7.52 -8.52 -4.43
C ILE A 106 6.92 -9.37 -5.56
N VAL A 107 5.61 -9.26 -5.80
CA VAL A 107 4.92 -10.01 -6.87
C VAL A 107 5.49 -9.63 -8.24
N ASN A 108 5.78 -8.36 -8.50
CA ASN A 108 6.40 -7.93 -9.76
C ASN A 108 7.79 -8.55 -9.97
N VAL A 109 8.63 -8.59 -8.94
CA VAL A 109 9.95 -9.24 -9.00
C VAL A 109 9.80 -10.73 -9.28
N LEU A 110 8.91 -11.42 -8.57
CA LEU A 110 8.64 -12.84 -8.81
C LEU A 110 8.16 -13.10 -10.25
N TYR A 111 7.25 -12.26 -10.73
CA TYR A 111 6.72 -12.38 -12.09
C TYR A 111 7.80 -12.12 -13.15
N LEU A 112 8.68 -11.15 -12.91
CA LEU A 112 9.83 -10.86 -13.77
C LEU A 112 10.73 -12.11 -13.90
N LEU A 113 11.08 -12.74 -12.79
CA LEU A 113 11.93 -13.94 -12.78
C LEU A 113 11.22 -15.13 -13.45
N ALA A 114 9.96 -15.37 -13.12
CA ALA A 114 9.16 -16.44 -13.69
C ALA A 114 9.02 -16.31 -15.21
N PHE A 115 8.71 -15.10 -15.71
CA PHE A 115 8.61 -14.84 -17.14
C PHE A 115 9.91 -15.18 -17.87
N HIS A 116 11.05 -14.75 -17.33
CA HIS A 116 12.36 -14.98 -17.96
C HIS A 116 12.75 -16.47 -17.94
N ALA A 117 12.52 -17.16 -16.81
CA ALA A 117 12.77 -18.59 -16.70
C ALA A 117 11.90 -19.39 -17.68
N LEU A 118 10.59 -19.10 -17.72
CA LEU A 118 9.65 -19.79 -18.61
C LEU A 118 9.95 -19.51 -20.08
N PHE A 119 10.22 -18.26 -20.44
CA PHE A 119 10.57 -17.90 -21.82
C PHE A 119 11.84 -18.61 -22.27
N PHE A 120 12.87 -18.67 -21.41
CA PHE A 120 14.11 -19.38 -21.69
C PHE A 120 13.89 -20.88 -21.88
N TYR A 121 13.10 -21.50 -21.00
CA TYR A 121 12.75 -22.91 -21.09
C TYR A 121 12.00 -23.24 -22.40
N ILE A 122 10.93 -22.50 -22.70
CA ILE A 122 10.12 -22.73 -23.91
C ILE A 122 10.96 -22.50 -25.18
N SER A 123 11.76 -21.43 -25.21
CA SER A 123 12.56 -21.11 -26.40
C SER A 123 13.59 -22.19 -26.75
N ARG A 124 14.02 -23.01 -25.78
CA ARG A 124 14.91 -24.15 -26.01
C ARG A 124 14.19 -25.38 -26.56
N GLN A 125 12.87 -25.47 -26.40
CA GLN A 125 12.06 -26.61 -26.86
C GLN A 125 11.48 -26.42 -28.25
N ILE A 126 11.46 -25.18 -28.76
CA ILE A 126 10.98 -24.90 -30.11
C ILE A 126 12.11 -25.20 -31.10
N PRO A 127 11.98 -26.21 -31.98
CA PRO A 127 13.00 -26.50 -32.98
C PRO A 127 13.17 -25.29 -33.91
N PRO A 128 14.41 -25.01 -34.38
CA PRO A 128 14.61 -23.96 -35.36
C PRO A 128 13.75 -24.26 -36.59
N LYS A 129 13.09 -23.23 -37.13
CA LYS A 129 12.35 -23.33 -38.39
C LYS A 129 13.33 -23.83 -39.46
N THR A 130 13.18 -25.08 -39.90
CA THR A 130 13.80 -25.58 -41.13
C THR A 130 13.15 -24.83 -42.28
N ASN A 131 13.90 -23.92 -42.90
CA ASN A 131 13.57 -23.35 -44.19
C ASN A 131 13.80 -24.38 -45.29
#